data_AF-A0A849SUF5-F1
#
_entry.id   AF-A0A849SUF5-F1
#
_cell.length_a   1.000
_cell.length_b   1.000
_cell.length_c   1.000
_cell.angle_alpha   90.00
_cell.angle_beta   90.00
_cell.angle_gamma   90.00
#
_symmetry.space_group_name_H-M   'P 1'
#
loop_
_entity.id
_entity.type
_entity.pdbx_description
1 polymer ?
#
loop_
_entity_poly.entity_id
_entity_poly.type
_entity_poly.pdbx_seq_one_letter_code
_entity_poly.pdbx_strand_id
1 'polypeptide(L)'
;MSTIKLQISKSAISKLPVLWLILTATLPIQALAAEPWLLVSQSEALNSGQKITLEIIKPQAVNQWPDTLKMKLSGNDIHEEIILSANPPATDDKPRRTYVGLVSQHYAGVVRAELVDQSSNRLLLLAAIEDAGATQIVAATTPAAAATTPAAADSNQPTAKSNAAVVVIAKPGDVPALSANEPMYFLVGHSSERGANSRFQLSFKYRPFDPEGSIAGYAPFLSNLYFAYTQTTLWDWDGHSSPFRDTSYKPSLFYRWQHNVSQNGMAKVLPNELRSGIEHESNGQGGVDSRSLNTAFINPIWNFNVSGGRRFTFFPKFQYYLEKQDNPDIQRYRGYVDWQMRFGREDGLMLSGLYRAGTAGYNAGQLDLSYPISDRIFARTGAFVHLQLFSGYGETLLDYNKRSDTQLRIGFSIAR
;
A
#
# COMPACT_ATOMS: atom_id res chain seq x y z
N MET A 1 27.00 -57.08 62.90
CA MET A 1 27.97 -56.09 62.37
C MET A 1 27.18 -55.11 61.52
N SER A 2 26.63 -54.02 62.07
CA SER A 2 27.26 -52.68 62.14
C SER A 2 27.97 -52.33 60.81
N THR A 3 27.57 -51.32 60.03
CA THR A 3 27.55 -49.91 60.44
C THR A 3 26.65 -49.06 59.54
N ILE A 4 25.82 -48.23 60.17
CA ILE A 4 25.11 -47.08 59.59
C ILE A 4 26.10 -45.92 59.44
N LYS A 5 26.10 -45.21 58.30
CA LYS A 5 26.33 -43.76 58.30
C LYS A 5 25.61 -43.05 57.16
N LEU A 6 24.64 -42.25 57.58
CA LEU A 6 23.94 -41.18 56.88
C LEU A 6 24.86 -39.95 56.71
N GLN A 7 24.77 -39.25 55.58
CA GLN A 7 24.82 -37.78 55.45
C GLN A 7 24.19 -37.43 54.08
N ILE A 8 22.98 -36.85 53.96
CA ILE A 8 22.54 -35.47 54.27
C ILE A 8 23.39 -34.48 53.47
N SER A 9 22.91 -33.52 52.66
CA SER A 9 21.60 -33.01 52.24
C SER A 9 21.94 -31.86 51.27
N LYS A 10 21.09 -31.59 50.27
CA LYS A 10 20.34 -30.32 50.18
C LYS A 10 19.56 -30.26 48.87
N SER A 11 18.25 -30.36 49.07
CA SER A 11 17.20 -29.81 48.24
C SER A 11 17.50 -28.42 47.69
N ALA A 12 17.01 -28.13 46.49
CA ALA A 12 16.00 -27.09 46.33
C ALA A 12 15.30 -27.22 44.98
N ILE A 13 14.04 -27.63 45.04
CA ILE A 13 13.02 -27.35 44.03
C ILE A 13 12.83 -25.83 44.01
N SER A 14 13.19 -25.17 42.91
CA SER A 14 12.77 -23.80 42.60
C SER A 14 12.25 -23.80 41.16
N LYS A 15 10.93 -23.79 40.98
CA LYS A 15 10.11 -22.58 40.79
C LYS A 15 10.70 -21.66 39.71
N LEU A 16 10.29 -21.88 38.47
CA LEU A 16 10.19 -20.83 37.44
C LEU A 16 8.77 -20.88 36.86
N PRO A 17 8.06 -19.74 36.82
CA PRO A 17 6.63 -19.71 36.53
C PRO A 17 6.40 -19.89 35.03
N VAL A 18 5.57 -20.88 34.70
CA VAL A 18 4.87 -20.93 33.41
C VAL A 18 3.94 -19.72 33.39
N LEU A 19 4.34 -18.68 32.66
CA LEU A 19 3.52 -17.51 32.39
C LEU A 19 2.37 -17.96 31.49
N TRP A 20 1.28 -18.40 32.10
CA TRP A 20 -0.01 -18.50 31.43
C TRP A 20 -0.43 -17.08 31.05
N LEU A 21 -0.23 -16.71 29.79
CA LEU A 21 -0.90 -15.56 29.21
C LEU A 21 -2.38 -15.95 29.06
N ILE A 22 -3.17 -15.71 30.10
CA ILE A 22 -4.63 -15.68 29.99
C ILE A 22 -4.94 -14.48 29.09
N LEU A 23 -5.09 -14.74 27.80
CA LEU A 23 -5.74 -13.82 26.89
C LEU A 23 -7.22 -13.80 27.29
N THR A 24 -7.59 -12.92 28.23
CA THR A 24 -8.98 -12.54 28.41
C THR A 24 -9.41 -11.88 27.11
N ALA A 25 -10.01 -12.67 26.22
CA ALA A 25 -10.83 -12.18 25.14
C ALA A 25 -12.00 -11.43 25.78
N THR A 26 -11.81 -10.12 26.04
CA THR A 26 -12.95 -9.22 26.11
C THR A 26 -13.57 -9.28 24.73
N LEU A 27 -14.59 -10.12 24.57
CA LEU A 27 -15.55 -9.97 23.48
C LEU A 27 -15.92 -8.49 23.50
N PRO A 28 -15.66 -7.71 22.42
CA PRO A 28 -16.25 -6.40 22.34
C PRO A 28 -17.74 -6.66 22.42
N ILE A 29 -18.37 -6.16 23.49
CA ILE A 29 -19.80 -5.90 23.46
C ILE A 29 -19.97 -5.16 22.15
N GLN A 30 -20.64 -5.81 21.19
CA GLN A 30 -21.11 -5.12 20.00
C GLN A 30 -22.06 -4.07 20.56
N ALA A 31 -21.55 -2.88 20.85
CA ALA A 31 -22.34 -1.70 20.68
C ALA A 31 -22.88 -1.87 19.26
N LEU A 32 -24.18 -2.12 19.14
CA LEU A 32 -24.90 -1.96 17.89
C LEU A 32 -24.62 -0.52 17.48
N ALA A 33 -23.52 -0.32 16.76
CA ALA A 33 -23.20 0.97 16.18
C ALA A 33 -24.40 1.29 15.30
N ALA A 34 -25.06 2.41 15.57
CA ALA A 34 -26.13 2.87 14.70
C ALA A 34 -25.59 2.84 13.27
N GLU A 35 -26.33 2.21 12.35
CA GLU A 35 -25.92 2.18 10.95
C GLU A 35 -25.63 3.62 10.50
N PRO A 36 -24.44 3.90 9.93
CA PRO A 36 -24.13 5.25 9.50
C PRO A 36 -24.97 5.62 8.28
N TRP A 37 -25.26 6.91 8.14
CA TRP A 37 -25.83 7.47 6.91
C TRP A 37 -24.87 7.22 5.74
N LEU A 38 -25.41 6.86 4.57
CA LEU A 38 -24.58 6.66 3.38
C LEU A 38 -24.70 7.85 2.44
N LEU A 39 -23.55 8.40 2.06
CA LEU A 39 -23.37 9.46 1.08
C LEU A 39 -22.91 8.83 -0.24
N VAL A 40 -23.66 9.10 -1.30
CA VAL A 40 -23.36 8.70 -2.67
C VAL A 40 -23.33 9.95 -3.54
N SER A 41 -22.25 10.16 -4.28
CA SER A 41 -22.19 11.24 -5.27
C SER A 41 -22.36 10.69 -6.68
N GLN A 42 -23.08 11.44 -7.52
CA GLN A 42 -23.21 11.15 -8.95
C GLN A 42 -22.01 11.72 -9.76
N SER A 43 -21.17 12.54 -9.13
CA SER A 43 -19.95 13.13 -9.70
C SER A 43 -18.78 12.95 -8.75
N GLU A 44 -17.65 12.48 -9.27
CA GLU A 44 -16.40 12.43 -8.53
C GLU A 44 -15.67 13.78 -8.53
N ALA A 45 -16.08 14.72 -9.39
CA ALA A 45 -15.49 16.04 -9.51
C ALA A 45 -16.15 17.06 -8.57
N LEU A 46 -15.32 17.87 -7.91
CA LEU A 46 -15.74 19.02 -7.10
C LEU A 46 -15.19 20.31 -7.71
N ASN A 47 -16.09 21.17 -8.19
CA ASN A 47 -15.71 22.48 -8.71
C ASN A 47 -16.15 23.57 -7.72
N SER A 48 -15.26 24.55 -7.50
CA SER A 48 -15.59 25.72 -6.69
C SER A 48 -16.75 26.49 -7.32
N GLY A 49 -17.67 27.00 -6.48
CA GLY A 49 -18.85 27.74 -6.93
C GLY A 49 -19.93 26.89 -7.61
N GLN A 50 -19.76 25.57 -7.70
CA GLN A 50 -20.78 24.67 -8.23
C GLN A 50 -21.59 24.00 -7.13
N LYS A 51 -22.80 23.59 -7.52
CA LYS A 51 -23.68 22.81 -6.64
C LYS A 51 -23.22 21.36 -6.63
N ILE A 52 -22.98 20.82 -5.44
CA ILE A 52 -22.80 19.38 -5.26
C ILE A 52 -24.18 18.73 -5.07
N THR A 53 -24.42 17.61 -5.78
CA THR A 53 -25.65 16.82 -5.66
C THR A 53 -25.29 15.45 -5.11
N LEU A 54 -25.87 15.11 -3.97
CA LEU A 54 -25.63 13.86 -3.26
C LEU A 54 -26.92 13.08 -3.08
N GLU A 55 -26.85 11.78 -3.29
CA GLU A 55 -27.87 10.84 -2.88
C GLU A 55 -27.50 10.31 -1.49
N ILE A 56 -28.36 10.57 -0.52
CA ILE A 56 -28.15 10.20 0.88
C ILE A 56 -29.11 9.07 1.22
N ILE A 57 -28.62 8.05 1.92
CA ILE A 57 -29.41 6.91 2.41
C ILE A 57 -29.45 6.98 3.94
N LYS A 58 -30.66 6.96 4.50
CA LYS A 58 -30.88 7.02 5.95
C LYS A 58 -30.76 5.63 6.59
N PRO A 59 -30.32 5.53 7.85
CA PRO A 59 -30.40 4.30 8.65
C PRO A 59 -31.85 3.84 8.84
N GLN A 60 -32.08 2.54 9.01
CA GLN A 60 -33.45 2.00 9.20
C GLN A 60 -34.15 2.57 10.46
N ALA A 61 -33.40 2.99 11.47
CA ALA A 61 -33.93 3.57 12.70
C ALA A 61 -34.46 5.01 12.53
N VAL A 62 -34.19 5.67 11.39
CA VAL A 62 -34.61 7.05 11.15
C VAL A 62 -35.95 7.06 10.40
N ASN A 63 -36.99 7.53 11.06
CA ASN A 63 -38.34 7.54 10.48
C ASN A 63 -38.65 8.82 9.67
N GLN A 64 -37.94 9.92 9.93
CA GLN A 64 -38.19 11.20 9.28
C GLN A 64 -36.92 11.73 8.60
N TRP A 65 -37.07 12.24 7.39
CA TRP A 65 -35.98 12.88 6.66
C TRP A 65 -35.80 14.33 7.13
N PRO A 66 -34.57 14.76 7.47
CA PRO A 66 -34.30 16.17 7.71
C PRO A 66 -34.36 16.96 6.40
N ASP A 67 -34.86 18.20 6.40
CA ASP A 67 -34.90 19.01 5.19
C ASP A 67 -33.53 19.62 4.84
N THR A 68 -32.69 19.80 5.85
CA THR A 68 -31.31 20.25 5.71
C THR A 68 -30.35 19.35 6.47
N LEU A 69 -29.16 19.16 5.90
CA LEU A 69 -28.04 18.45 6.51
C LEU A 69 -26.80 19.34 6.45
N LYS A 70 -25.91 19.23 7.44
CA LYS A 70 -24.61 19.90 7.40
C LYS A 70 -23.55 18.91 6.95
N MET A 71 -22.74 19.33 6.00
CA MET A 71 -21.62 18.54 5.49
C MET A 71 -20.33 19.32 5.66
N LYS A 72 -19.31 18.65 6.17
CA LYS A 72 -17.95 19.16 6.26
C LYS A 72 -17.17 18.70 5.03
N LEU A 73 -16.55 19.65 4.35
CA LEU A 73 -15.59 19.45 3.28
C LEU A 73 -14.19 19.80 3.81
N SER A 74 -13.22 18.91 3.60
CA SER A 74 -11.84 19.12 4.04
C SER A 74 -10.82 18.67 3.00
N GLY A 75 -9.86 19.52 2.66
CA GLY A 75 -8.76 19.21 1.75
C GLY A 75 -7.67 20.29 1.79
N ASN A 76 -6.39 19.88 1.77
CA ASN A 76 -5.22 20.78 1.82
C ASN A 76 -5.33 21.92 2.85
N ASP A 77 -5.64 21.59 4.10
CA ASP A 77 -5.80 22.52 5.23
C ASP A 77 -6.98 23.51 5.11
N ILE A 78 -7.81 23.39 4.07
CA ILE A 78 -9.06 24.12 3.89
C ILE A 78 -10.20 23.29 4.47
N HIS A 79 -11.04 23.94 5.28
CA HIS A 79 -12.24 23.35 5.85
C HIS A 79 -13.43 24.25 5.55
N GLU A 80 -14.50 23.65 5.03
CA GLU A 80 -15.77 24.34 4.78
C GLU A 80 -16.91 23.49 5.33
N GLU A 81 -17.85 24.11 6.02
CA GLU A 81 -19.13 23.49 6.35
C GLU A 81 -20.19 24.06 5.41
N ILE A 82 -20.81 23.18 4.64
CA ILE A 82 -21.88 23.54 3.70
C ILE A 82 -23.22 22.97 4.16
N ILE A 83 -24.29 23.68 3.82
CA ILE A 83 -25.66 23.22 4.05
C ILE A 83 -26.15 22.51 2.80
N LEU A 84 -26.55 21.26 2.99
CA LEU A 84 -27.21 20.41 2.01
C LEU A 84 -28.72 20.54 2.18
N SER A 85 -29.42 20.97 1.14
CA SER A 85 -30.89 21.09 1.13
C SER A 85 -31.51 20.00 0.26
N ALA A 86 -32.58 19.38 0.74
CA ALA A 86 -33.24 18.33 -0.01
C ALA A 86 -33.87 18.84 -1.33
N ASN A 87 -33.73 18.07 -2.40
CA ASN A 87 -34.29 18.38 -3.71
C ASN A 87 -34.72 17.10 -4.46
N PRO A 88 -36.03 16.83 -4.67
CA PRO A 88 -37.19 17.68 -4.38
C PRO A 88 -37.62 17.68 -2.88
N PRO A 89 -38.52 18.60 -2.48
CA PRO A 89 -39.10 18.64 -1.13
C PRO A 89 -39.82 17.33 -0.75
N ALA A 90 -39.85 17.00 0.54
CA ALA A 90 -40.18 15.69 1.08
C ALA A 90 -41.53 15.17 0.56
N THR A 91 -41.52 14.08 -0.20
CA THR A 91 -42.77 13.51 -0.78
C THR A 91 -42.85 11.98 -0.76
N ASP A 92 -41.89 11.25 -0.18
CA ASP A 92 -41.99 9.77 -0.08
C ASP A 92 -41.08 9.16 1.00
N ASP A 93 -41.50 8.03 1.57
CA ASP A 93 -40.71 7.16 2.49
C ASP A 93 -39.71 6.28 1.71
N LYS A 94 -38.97 6.89 0.78
CA LYS A 94 -37.87 6.20 0.09
C LYS A 94 -36.66 6.13 1.02
N PRO A 95 -35.88 5.04 0.98
CA PRO A 95 -34.68 4.88 1.80
C PRO A 95 -33.53 5.80 1.36
N ARG A 96 -33.67 6.45 0.20
CA ARG A 96 -32.70 7.35 -0.45
C ARG A 96 -33.36 8.69 -0.75
N ARG A 97 -32.64 9.79 -0.53
CA ARG A 97 -33.09 11.16 -0.84
C ARG A 97 -31.93 11.99 -1.39
N THR A 98 -32.22 12.82 -2.39
CA THR A 98 -31.23 13.71 -3.00
C THR A 98 -31.14 15.03 -2.23
N TYR A 99 -29.91 15.46 -1.96
CA TYR A 99 -29.57 16.73 -1.35
C TYR A 99 -28.62 17.52 -2.24
N VAL A 100 -28.73 18.84 -2.20
CA VAL A 100 -27.92 19.77 -2.99
C VAL A 100 -27.32 20.82 -2.07
N GLY A 101 -26.01 21.06 -2.17
CA GLY A 101 -25.30 22.13 -1.46
C GLY A 101 -24.44 22.95 -2.40
N LEU A 102 -24.02 24.13 -1.96
CA LEU A 102 -23.09 24.99 -2.71
C LEU A 102 -21.71 24.93 -2.05
N VAL A 103 -20.67 24.73 -2.85
CA VAL A 103 -19.27 24.78 -2.39
C VAL A 103 -18.72 26.16 -2.64
N SER A 104 -18.29 26.85 -1.59
CA SER A 104 -17.84 28.25 -1.65
C SER A 104 -16.32 28.36 -1.63
N GLN A 105 -15.62 27.38 -1.05
CA GLN A 105 -14.17 27.36 -0.99
C GLN A 105 -13.56 26.69 -2.23
N HIS A 106 -12.39 27.18 -2.62
CA HIS A 106 -11.61 26.60 -3.71
C HIS A 106 -10.73 25.49 -3.16
N TYR A 107 -10.96 24.27 -3.64
CA TYR A 107 -10.17 23.11 -3.28
C TYR A 107 -9.25 22.69 -4.44
N ALA A 108 -8.14 22.03 -4.12
CA ALA A 108 -7.27 21.40 -5.11
C ALA A 108 -6.92 19.98 -4.65
N GLY A 109 -7.06 18.98 -5.53
CA GLY A 109 -6.77 17.59 -5.21
C GLY A 109 -7.93 16.89 -4.47
N VAL A 110 -7.61 15.98 -3.55
CA VAL A 110 -8.64 15.17 -2.88
C VAL A 110 -9.33 15.96 -1.78
N VAL A 111 -10.66 15.99 -1.82
CA VAL A 111 -11.53 16.61 -0.84
C VAL A 111 -12.35 15.52 -0.15
N ARG A 112 -12.25 15.47 1.17
CA ARG A 112 -13.05 14.58 2.01
C ARG A 112 -14.36 15.26 2.39
N ALA A 113 -15.46 14.52 2.27
CA ALA A 113 -16.81 14.94 2.63
C ALA A 113 -17.42 13.98 3.65
N GLU A 114 -17.97 14.51 4.75
CA GLU A 114 -18.69 13.76 5.79
C GLU A 114 -19.80 14.62 6.41
N LEU A 115 -20.86 14.00 6.95
CA LEU A 115 -21.89 14.72 7.68
C LEU A 115 -21.37 15.18 9.04
N VAL A 116 -21.77 16.37 9.48
CA VAL A 116 -21.33 16.96 10.75
C VAL A 116 -22.12 16.40 11.92
N ASP A 117 -23.45 16.49 11.83
CA ASP A 117 -24.36 16.19 12.93
C ASP A 117 -24.80 14.70 12.97
N GLN A 118 -24.38 13.91 11.97
CA GLN A 118 -24.78 12.52 11.79
C GLN A 118 -23.56 11.66 11.45
N SER A 119 -23.48 10.45 12.02
CA SER A 119 -22.44 9.50 11.60
C SER A 119 -22.68 9.07 10.16
N SER A 120 -21.71 9.26 9.27
CA SER A 120 -21.79 8.87 7.86
C SER A 120 -20.51 8.16 7.39
N ASN A 121 -20.58 7.50 6.23
CA ASN A 121 -19.35 7.15 5.50
C ASN A 121 -18.61 8.44 5.06
N ARG A 122 -17.32 8.29 4.82
CA ARG A 122 -16.47 9.33 4.24
C ARG A 122 -16.50 9.21 2.72
N LEU A 123 -16.86 10.30 2.05
CA LEU A 123 -16.86 10.40 0.59
C LEU A 123 -15.59 11.16 0.15
N LEU A 124 -14.92 10.68 -0.89
CA LEU A 124 -13.76 11.34 -1.48
C LEU A 124 -14.15 11.93 -2.84
N LEU A 125 -13.82 13.20 -3.04
CA LEU A 125 -14.09 13.97 -4.24
C LEU A 125 -12.77 14.55 -4.77
N LEU A 126 -12.69 14.82 -6.06
CA LEU A 126 -11.50 15.34 -6.72
C LEU A 126 -11.77 16.76 -7.22
N ALA A 127 -11.05 17.75 -6.68
CA ALA A 127 -11.11 19.13 -7.12
C ALA A 127 -10.02 19.46 -8.14
N ALA A 128 -10.41 20.13 -9.23
CA ALA A 128 -9.52 20.52 -10.32
C ALA A 128 -8.54 21.62 -9.90
N ILE A 129 -7.34 21.62 -10.48
CA ILE A 129 -6.35 22.69 -10.36
C ILE A 129 -6.62 23.68 -11.50
N GLU A 130 -7.08 24.90 -11.19
CA GLU A 130 -7.30 25.95 -12.19
C GLU A 130 -5.97 26.51 -12.72
N ASP A 131 -5.45 25.84 -13.73
CA ASP A 131 -4.86 26.50 -14.91
C ASP A 131 -5.41 25.89 -16.21
N ALA A 132 -6.46 25.06 -16.11
CA ALA A 132 -7.23 24.56 -17.24
C ALA A 132 -8.56 25.31 -17.28
N GLY A 133 -8.68 26.27 -18.21
CA GLY A 133 -9.91 27.01 -18.45
C GLY A 133 -11.13 26.09 -18.57
N ALA A 134 -12.26 26.58 -18.06
CA ALA A 134 -13.57 25.95 -17.99
C ALA A 134 -13.80 24.89 -19.09
N THR A 135 -13.66 23.61 -18.74
CA THR A 135 -14.08 22.53 -19.61
C THR A 135 -15.55 22.24 -19.36
N GLN A 136 -16.42 22.74 -20.23
CA GLN A 136 -17.80 22.27 -20.29
C GLN A 136 -17.78 20.78 -20.68
N ILE A 137 -18.24 19.92 -19.78
CA ILE A 137 -18.45 18.51 -20.09
C ILE A 137 -19.82 18.41 -20.77
N VAL A 138 -19.80 18.26 -22.10
CA VAL A 138 -20.98 17.92 -22.89
C VAL A 138 -21.42 16.50 -22.51
N ALA A 139 -22.67 16.37 -22.09
CA ALA A 139 -23.31 15.08 -21.85
C ALA A 139 -23.22 14.21 -23.13
N ALA A 140 -22.77 12.97 -22.99
CA ALA A 140 -22.67 12.04 -24.10
C ALA A 140 -24.07 11.72 -24.65
N THR A 141 -24.44 12.35 -25.77
CA THR A 141 -25.48 11.84 -26.67
C THR A 141 -24.81 11.02 -27.77
N THR A 142 -25.21 9.76 -27.85
CA THR A 142 -24.85 8.77 -28.88
C THR A 142 -24.98 9.36 -30.30
N PRO A 143 -23.98 9.23 -31.20
CA PRO A 143 -24.17 9.57 -32.60
C PRO A 143 -24.59 8.32 -33.40
N ALA A 144 -25.78 8.41 -33.97
CA ALA A 144 -26.15 7.65 -35.16
C ALA A 144 -25.35 8.16 -36.38
N ALA A 145 -25.12 7.25 -37.33
CA ALA A 145 -24.35 7.46 -38.54
C ALA A 145 -24.94 8.51 -39.49
N ALA A 146 -24.09 9.37 -40.05
CA ALA A 146 -24.19 9.90 -41.42
C ALA A 146 -22.89 10.61 -41.82
N ALA A 147 -22.49 10.42 -43.08
CA ALA A 147 -21.28 10.93 -43.71
C ALA A 147 -21.38 12.42 -44.12
N THR A 148 -20.24 13.12 -44.17
CA THR A 148 -19.67 13.83 -45.36
C THR A 148 -18.47 14.71 -44.95
N THR A 149 -17.32 14.53 -45.63
CA THR A 149 -16.19 15.49 -45.79
C THR A 149 -16.63 16.66 -46.72
N PRO A 150 -15.89 17.78 -46.93
CA PRO A 150 -14.50 18.09 -46.53
C PRO A 150 -14.18 19.56 -46.10
N ALA A 151 -12.94 19.75 -45.65
CA ALA A 151 -12.00 20.83 -46.05
C ALA A 151 -11.48 21.82 -44.99
N ALA A 152 -10.24 22.23 -45.28
CA ALA A 152 -9.46 23.38 -44.81
C ALA A 152 -8.74 23.25 -43.45
N ALA A 153 -7.44 22.97 -43.58
CA ALA A 153 -6.42 23.25 -42.58
C ALA A 153 -6.32 24.75 -42.34
N ASP A 154 -6.32 25.14 -41.06
CA ASP A 154 -5.70 26.39 -40.64
C ASP A 154 -4.80 26.10 -39.44
N SER A 155 -3.51 26.34 -39.65
CA SER A 155 -2.43 26.09 -38.71
C SER A 155 -2.22 27.33 -37.87
N ASN A 156 -2.76 27.35 -36.66
CA ASN A 156 -2.29 28.21 -35.57
C ASN A 156 -2.75 27.64 -34.22
N GLN A 157 -1.93 26.76 -33.64
CA GLN A 157 -2.10 26.30 -32.26
C GLN A 157 -0.87 26.74 -31.46
N PRO A 158 -1.03 27.52 -30.38
CA PRO A 158 0.08 27.80 -29.47
C PRO A 158 0.52 26.49 -28.81
N THR A 159 1.82 26.23 -28.83
CA THR A 159 2.44 25.07 -28.20
C THR A 159 2.19 25.09 -26.69
N ALA A 160 1.23 24.27 -26.24
CA ALA A 160 1.00 24.02 -24.82
C ALA A 160 2.27 23.41 -24.21
N LYS A 161 2.97 24.18 -23.37
CA LYS A 161 4.04 23.67 -22.53
C LYS A 161 3.46 22.61 -21.60
N SER A 162 3.87 21.37 -21.80
CA SER A 162 3.57 20.23 -20.93
C SER A 162 4.06 20.53 -19.51
N ASN A 163 3.18 21.00 -18.63
CA ASN A 163 3.44 21.00 -17.19
C ASN A 163 3.63 19.55 -16.74
N ALA A 164 4.84 19.22 -16.30
CA ALA A 164 5.19 17.87 -15.85
C ALA A 164 4.30 17.48 -14.67
N ALA A 165 3.63 16.32 -14.76
CA ALA A 165 2.85 15.76 -13.67
C ALA A 165 3.72 15.64 -12.41
N VAL A 166 3.43 16.44 -11.38
CA VAL A 166 4.05 16.32 -10.07
C VAL A 166 3.29 15.24 -9.33
N VAL A 167 3.85 14.03 -9.29
CA VAL A 167 3.26 12.94 -8.52
C VAL A 167 3.40 13.27 -7.02
N VAL A 168 2.28 13.34 -6.31
CA VAL A 168 2.26 13.64 -4.87
C VAL A 168 2.48 12.35 -4.07
N ILE A 169 3.34 12.38 -3.06
CA ILE A 169 3.51 11.26 -2.12
C ILE A 169 2.44 11.41 -1.03
N ALA A 170 1.57 10.41 -0.88
CA ALA A 170 0.49 10.44 0.10
C ALA A 170 1.02 10.54 1.54
N LYS A 171 0.40 11.42 2.36
CA LYS A 171 0.68 11.52 3.79
C LYS A 171 0.08 10.31 4.53
N PRO A 172 0.49 10.02 5.79
CA PRO A 172 0.05 8.80 6.49
C PRO A 172 -1.46 8.69 6.72
N GLY A 173 -2.18 9.81 6.79
CA GLY A 173 -3.65 9.87 6.93
C GLY A 173 -4.43 9.68 5.62
N ASP A 174 -3.77 9.78 4.47
CA ASP A 174 -4.39 9.62 3.14
C ASP A 174 -4.39 8.15 2.68
N VAL A 175 -3.66 7.30 3.39
CA VAL A 175 -3.53 5.87 3.12
C VAL A 175 -4.42 5.09 4.09
N PRO A 176 -5.25 4.13 3.60
CA PRO A 176 -6.01 3.24 4.47
C PRO A 176 -5.11 2.56 5.51
N ALA A 177 -5.66 2.28 6.68
CA ALA A 177 -4.89 1.66 7.78
C ALA A 177 -4.22 0.35 7.36
N LEU A 178 -4.87 -0.45 6.51
CA LEU A 178 -4.30 -1.59 5.82
C LEU A 178 -4.00 -1.21 4.36
N SER A 179 -2.75 -1.34 3.93
CA SER A 179 -2.31 -1.03 2.57
C SER A 179 -1.18 -1.94 2.10
N ALA A 180 -0.84 -1.92 0.81
CA ALA A 180 0.28 -2.69 0.28
C ALA A 180 1.63 -2.21 0.88
N ASN A 181 2.53 -3.14 1.17
CA ASN A 181 3.89 -2.84 1.65
C ASN A 181 4.94 -3.04 0.56
N GLU A 182 4.90 -4.18 -0.12
CA GLU A 182 5.69 -4.55 -1.30
C GLU A 182 4.75 -5.00 -2.44
N PRO A 183 5.25 -5.22 -3.66
CA PRO A 183 4.44 -5.76 -4.74
C PRO A 183 3.75 -7.08 -4.37
N MET A 184 2.53 -7.24 -4.86
CA MET A 184 1.73 -8.46 -4.70
C MET A 184 1.46 -9.05 -6.07
N TYR A 185 1.98 -10.26 -6.31
CA TYR A 185 2.00 -10.87 -7.64
C TYR A 185 1.85 -12.38 -7.59
N PHE A 186 1.47 -12.94 -8.73
CA PHE A 186 1.55 -14.36 -9.03
C PHE A 186 2.18 -14.52 -10.41
N LEU A 187 3.34 -15.16 -10.48
CA LEU A 187 4.14 -15.30 -11.69
C LEU A 187 4.44 -16.78 -11.93
N VAL A 188 4.41 -17.18 -13.20
CA VAL A 188 4.76 -18.52 -13.65
C VAL A 188 5.98 -18.45 -14.55
N GLY A 189 6.82 -19.47 -14.53
CA GLY A 189 7.95 -19.55 -15.43
C GLY A 189 8.57 -20.93 -15.45
N HIS A 190 9.72 -21.00 -16.10
CA HIS A 190 10.47 -22.23 -16.27
C HIS A 190 11.96 -21.94 -16.11
N SER A 191 12.70 -22.87 -15.52
CA SER A 191 14.15 -22.81 -15.45
C SER A 191 14.77 -24.16 -15.76
N SER A 192 15.99 -24.15 -16.31
CA SER A 192 16.79 -25.35 -16.54
C SER A 192 17.03 -26.15 -15.26
N GLU A 193 17.16 -25.45 -14.13
CA GLU A 193 17.47 -26.04 -12.82
C GLU A 193 16.24 -26.68 -12.15
N ARG A 194 15.06 -26.04 -12.23
CA ARG A 194 13.86 -26.44 -11.46
C ARG A 194 12.64 -26.79 -12.30
N GLY A 195 12.73 -26.73 -13.62
CA GLY A 195 11.57 -26.96 -14.48
C GLY A 195 10.51 -25.88 -14.31
N ALA A 196 9.24 -26.24 -14.56
CA ALA A 196 8.09 -25.37 -14.39
C ALA A 196 7.87 -25.04 -12.90
N ASN A 197 7.77 -23.74 -12.61
CA ASN A 197 7.53 -23.25 -11.25
C ASN A 197 6.72 -21.96 -11.27
N SER A 198 6.14 -21.63 -10.12
CA SER A 198 5.53 -20.33 -9.89
C SER A 198 6.12 -19.65 -8.66
N ARG A 199 6.11 -18.31 -8.69
CA ARG A 199 6.51 -17.47 -7.57
C ARG A 199 5.41 -16.47 -7.31
N PHE A 200 4.98 -16.38 -6.07
CA PHE A 200 3.98 -15.41 -5.67
C PHE A 200 4.35 -14.71 -4.38
N GLN A 201 3.84 -13.49 -4.22
CA GLN A 201 4.10 -12.65 -3.06
C GLN A 201 2.81 -11.99 -2.59
N LEU A 202 2.60 -12.03 -1.27
CA LEU A 202 1.56 -11.28 -0.56
C LEU A 202 2.27 -10.31 0.37
N SER A 203 1.85 -9.05 0.40
CA SER A 203 2.53 -8.05 1.22
C SER A 203 1.63 -6.89 1.60
N PHE A 204 1.46 -6.69 2.91
CA PHE A 204 0.67 -5.61 3.46
C PHE A 204 1.36 -4.96 4.65
N LYS A 205 0.99 -3.71 4.92
CA LYS A 205 1.32 -2.97 6.13
C LYS A 205 0.04 -2.48 6.78
N TYR A 206 0.05 -2.51 8.10
CA TYR A 206 -0.98 -2.02 8.98
C TYR A 206 -0.44 -0.90 9.85
N ARG A 207 -1.16 0.23 9.89
CA ARG A 207 -0.90 1.37 10.78
C ARG A 207 -1.79 1.22 12.02
N PRO A 208 -1.27 0.82 13.19
CA PRO A 208 -2.09 0.54 14.37
C PRO A 208 -2.69 1.80 15.01
N PHE A 209 -2.04 2.95 14.84
CA PHE A 209 -2.43 4.20 15.48
C PHE A 209 -2.84 5.23 14.43
N ASP A 210 -4.08 5.73 14.55
CA ASP A 210 -4.57 6.79 13.68
C ASP A 210 -3.95 8.14 14.05
N PRO A 211 -3.33 8.90 13.12
CA PRO A 211 -2.94 10.28 13.35
C PRO A 211 -4.07 11.18 13.90
N GLU A 212 -5.33 10.90 13.53
CA GLU A 212 -6.51 11.64 14.02
C GLU A 212 -7.07 11.05 15.35
N GLY A 213 -6.51 9.93 15.84
CA GLY A 213 -7.01 9.23 17.01
C GLY A 213 -6.56 9.83 18.34
N SER A 214 -7.31 9.55 19.41
CA SER A 214 -7.03 10.05 20.77
C SER A 214 -5.62 9.69 21.27
N ILE A 215 -5.12 8.49 20.92
CA ILE A 215 -3.76 8.04 21.26
C ILE A 215 -2.70 8.92 20.59
N ALA A 216 -2.90 9.34 19.33
CA ALA A 216 -1.96 10.20 18.63
C ALA A 216 -1.93 11.63 19.20
N GLY A 217 -3.01 12.07 19.87
CA GLY A 217 -3.01 13.33 20.63
C GLY A 217 -2.05 13.33 21.82
N TYR A 218 -1.90 12.19 22.51
CA TYR A 218 -0.96 12.03 23.64
C TYR A 218 0.45 11.61 23.21
N ALA A 219 0.54 10.78 22.18
CA ALA A 219 1.78 10.19 21.70
C ALA A 219 1.83 10.21 20.16
N PRO A 220 2.04 11.38 19.53
CA PRO A 220 1.95 11.56 18.08
C PRO A 220 2.96 10.72 17.30
N PHE A 221 4.10 10.38 17.90
CA PHE A 221 5.11 9.50 17.29
C PHE A 221 4.57 8.10 17.00
N LEU A 222 3.58 7.59 17.76
CA LEU A 222 3.01 6.26 17.53
C LEU A 222 2.29 6.15 16.18
N SER A 223 1.77 7.25 15.64
CA SER A 223 1.11 7.28 14.32
C SER A 223 2.02 6.90 13.14
N ASN A 224 3.34 6.92 13.37
CA ASN A 224 4.37 6.55 12.40
C ASN A 224 4.85 5.10 12.57
N LEU A 225 4.28 4.34 13.49
CA LEU A 225 4.59 2.92 13.68
C LEU A 225 3.74 2.06 12.72
N TYR A 226 4.39 1.12 12.06
CA TYR A 226 3.76 0.19 11.13
C TYR A 226 4.17 -1.24 11.45
N PHE A 227 3.19 -2.12 11.45
CA PHE A 227 3.41 -3.54 11.31
C PHE A 227 3.30 -3.89 9.84
N ALA A 228 4.19 -4.71 9.29
CA ALA A 228 4.02 -5.26 7.97
C ALA A 228 4.29 -6.76 7.94
N TYR A 229 3.73 -7.39 6.93
CA TYR A 229 3.89 -8.81 6.68
C TYR A 229 4.06 -9.01 5.19
N THR A 230 5.21 -9.56 4.81
CA THR A 230 5.48 -10.05 3.45
C THR A 230 5.61 -11.57 3.50
N GLN A 231 4.97 -12.27 2.57
CA GLN A 231 5.16 -13.70 2.35
C GLN A 231 5.54 -13.93 0.90
N THR A 232 6.65 -14.62 0.66
CA THR A 232 7.10 -14.98 -0.69
C THR A 232 7.15 -16.50 -0.80
N THR A 233 6.49 -17.08 -1.79
CA THR A 233 6.45 -18.54 -1.98
C THR A 233 6.99 -18.90 -3.35
N LEU A 234 7.84 -19.92 -3.41
CA LEU A 234 8.24 -20.61 -4.63
C LEU A 234 7.55 -21.98 -4.66
N TRP A 235 6.70 -22.17 -5.66
CA TRP A 235 5.95 -23.40 -5.88
C TRP A 235 6.54 -24.16 -7.06
N ASP A 236 7.09 -25.34 -6.80
CA ASP A 236 7.67 -26.22 -7.80
C ASP A 236 6.56 -27.11 -8.38
N TRP A 237 6.29 -27.00 -9.67
CA TRP A 237 5.23 -27.77 -10.33
C TRP A 237 5.73 -29.10 -10.87
N ASP A 238 7.00 -29.18 -11.25
CA ASP A 238 7.63 -30.39 -11.80
C ASP A 238 8.12 -31.34 -10.69
N GLY A 239 8.26 -30.85 -9.46
CA GLY A 239 8.55 -31.67 -8.28
C GLY A 239 7.47 -32.73 -8.01
N HIS A 240 7.84 -33.81 -7.31
CA HIS A 240 6.91 -34.89 -6.98
C HIS A 240 5.72 -34.37 -6.16
N SER A 241 4.51 -34.49 -6.72
CA SER A 241 3.27 -33.94 -6.17
C SER A 241 3.21 -32.40 -6.11
N SER A 242 4.02 -31.73 -6.93
CA SER A 242 4.05 -30.26 -7.09
C SER A 242 4.14 -29.51 -5.75
N PRO A 243 5.20 -29.71 -4.95
CA PRO A 243 5.29 -29.15 -3.60
C PRO A 243 5.64 -27.66 -3.62
N PHE A 244 5.26 -26.95 -2.55
CA PHE A 244 5.90 -25.66 -2.26
C PHE A 244 7.36 -25.93 -1.90
N ARG A 245 8.28 -25.42 -2.73
CA ARG A 245 9.73 -25.61 -2.55
C ARG A 245 10.23 -24.82 -1.34
N ASP A 246 9.77 -23.58 -1.22
CA ASP A 246 10.08 -22.74 -0.07
C ASP A 246 9.01 -21.65 0.10
N THR A 247 8.72 -21.28 1.35
CA THR A 247 7.84 -20.16 1.70
C THR A 247 8.54 -19.32 2.75
N SER A 248 8.87 -18.07 2.45
CA SER A 248 9.48 -17.15 3.43
C SER A 248 8.43 -16.24 4.04
N TYR A 249 8.32 -16.26 5.36
CA TYR A 249 7.45 -15.42 6.19
C TYR A 249 8.25 -14.25 6.76
N LYS A 250 7.84 -13.01 6.46
CA LYS A 250 8.61 -11.79 6.77
C LYS A 250 7.78 -10.75 7.53
N PRO A 251 7.44 -10.97 8.80
CA PRO A 251 6.85 -9.92 9.62
C PRO A 251 7.90 -8.86 9.97
N SER A 252 7.50 -7.58 9.95
CA SER A 252 8.33 -6.46 10.36
C SER A 252 7.55 -5.45 11.20
N LEU A 253 8.27 -4.78 12.08
CA LEU A 253 7.79 -3.65 12.86
C LEU A 253 8.74 -2.49 12.60
N PHE A 254 8.23 -1.40 12.03
CA PHE A 254 9.07 -0.28 11.64
C PHE A 254 8.41 1.07 11.88
N TYR A 255 9.27 2.05 12.13
CA TYR A 255 8.94 3.45 12.16
C TYR A 255 9.09 4.04 10.75
N ARG A 256 8.15 4.88 10.35
CA ARG A 256 8.15 5.55 9.05
C ARG A 256 8.14 7.06 9.26
N TRP A 257 9.24 7.70 8.91
CA TRP A 257 9.33 9.15 8.85
C TRP A 257 9.16 9.63 7.41
N GLN A 258 8.41 10.71 7.21
CA GLN A 258 8.24 11.35 5.92
C GLN A 258 8.61 12.82 6.01
N HIS A 259 9.31 13.32 4.99
CA HIS A 259 9.70 14.70 4.88
C HIS A 259 9.02 15.34 3.67
N ASN A 260 8.24 16.40 3.91
CA ASN A 260 7.66 17.22 2.86
C ASN A 260 8.74 18.14 2.30
N VAL A 261 9.53 17.62 1.37
CA VAL A 261 10.55 18.40 0.69
C VAL A 261 9.86 19.37 -0.28
N SER A 262 9.76 20.65 0.12
CA SER A 262 9.55 21.76 -0.80
C SER A 262 10.73 21.83 -1.78
N GLN A 263 10.48 22.14 -3.05
CA GLN A 263 11.42 22.07 -4.19
C GLN A 263 12.57 23.11 -4.14
N ASN A 264 13.12 23.42 -2.96
CA ASN A 264 14.26 24.33 -2.84
C ASN A 264 15.55 23.52 -2.64
N GLY A 265 16.45 23.60 -3.63
CA GLY A 265 17.91 23.31 -3.66
C GLY A 265 18.52 22.21 -2.77
N MET A 266 18.32 22.29 -1.45
CA MET A 266 18.75 21.34 -0.42
C MET A 266 17.99 19.98 -0.48
N ALA A 267 16.86 19.96 -1.19
CA ALA A 267 15.96 18.84 -1.45
C ALA A 267 16.61 17.56 -2.02
N LYS A 268 17.84 17.61 -2.54
CA LYS A 268 18.48 16.48 -3.24
C LYS A 268 19.24 15.52 -2.32
N VAL A 269 19.57 15.92 -1.09
CA VAL A 269 20.43 15.13 -0.19
C VAL A 269 19.62 14.28 0.80
N LEU A 270 18.57 14.85 1.40
CA LEU A 270 17.73 14.14 2.37
C LEU A 270 16.71 13.22 1.68
N PRO A 271 16.45 12.01 2.22
CA PRO A 271 15.41 11.15 1.67
C PRO A 271 14.01 11.72 1.90
N ASN A 272 13.09 11.47 0.97
CA ASN A 272 11.68 11.86 1.10
C ASN A 272 10.98 11.03 2.19
N GLU A 273 11.38 9.79 2.36
CA GLU A 273 10.87 8.88 3.39
C GLU A 273 12.04 8.08 3.98
N LEU A 274 11.96 7.79 5.27
CA LEU A 274 12.89 6.92 5.98
C LEU A 274 12.09 5.87 6.72
N ARG A 275 12.35 4.60 6.45
CA ARG A 275 11.85 3.48 7.26
C ARG A 275 12.99 2.92 8.10
N SER A 276 12.74 2.64 9.36
CA SER A 276 13.70 1.93 10.20
C SER A 276 12.98 1.02 11.17
N GLY A 277 13.50 -0.18 11.39
CA GLY A 277 12.79 -1.17 12.19
C GLY A 277 13.49 -2.49 12.29
N ILE A 278 12.72 -3.49 12.73
CA ILE A 278 13.14 -4.87 12.81
C ILE A 278 12.29 -5.73 11.88
N GLU A 279 12.92 -6.75 11.31
CA GLU A 279 12.29 -7.71 10.42
C GLU A 279 12.78 -9.11 10.79
N HIS A 280 11.82 -10.02 11.00
CA HIS A 280 12.08 -11.43 11.08
C HIS A 280 11.85 -12.04 9.70
N GLU A 281 12.69 -12.97 9.27
CA GLU A 281 12.47 -13.77 8.06
C GLU A 281 12.75 -15.23 8.40
N SER A 282 11.76 -16.11 8.19
CA SER A 282 11.94 -17.56 8.33
C SER A 282 11.17 -18.32 7.26
N ASN A 283 11.59 -19.56 6.99
CA ASN A 283 10.89 -20.41 6.04
C ASN A 283 9.81 -21.32 6.65
N GLY A 284 9.63 -21.27 7.97
CA GLY A 284 8.67 -22.09 8.70
C GLY A 284 8.96 -23.61 8.68
N GLN A 285 10.14 -24.02 8.25
CA GLN A 285 10.55 -25.42 8.22
C GLN A 285 11.28 -25.81 9.52
N GLY A 286 11.33 -27.11 9.82
CA GLY A 286 12.04 -27.65 10.97
C GLY A 286 13.30 -28.42 10.57
N GLY A 287 14.14 -28.75 11.56
CA GLY A 287 15.31 -29.61 11.36
C GLY A 287 16.36 -28.97 10.43
N VAL A 288 16.95 -29.77 9.55
CA VAL A 288 18.06 -29.36 8.68
C VAL A 288 17.67 -28.34 7.60
N ASP A 289 16.37 -28.25 7.29
CA ASP A 289 15.82 -27.31 6.32
C ASP A 289 15.34 -26.00 6.97
N SER A 290 15.39 -25.89 8.30
CA SER A 290 15.07 -24.65 9.02
C SER A 290 16.00 -23.54 8.59
N ARG A 291 15.42 -22.39 8.22
CA ARG A 291 16.17 -21.16 7.98
C ARG A 291 15.46 -20.01 8.65
N SER A 292 16.23 -19.18 9.34
CA SER A 292 15.72 -17.99 10.00
C SER A 292 16.80 -16.92 10.14
N LEU A 293 16.32 -15.68 10.23
CA LEU A 293 17.12 -14.54 10.63
C LEU A 293 16.25 -13.45 11.23
N ASN A 294 16.88 -12.61 12.05
CA ASN A 294 16.34 -11.33 12.47
C ASN A 294 17.28 -10.22 12.00
N THR A 295 16.72 -9.16 11.44
CA THR A 295 17.47 -7.99 10.99
C THR A 295 16.94 -6.73 11.61
N ALA A 296 17.85 -5.81 11.96
CA ALA A 296 17.52 -4.40 12.07
C ALA A 296 17.79 -3.75 10.71
N PHE A 297 16.93 -2.85 10.26
CA PHE A 297 17.10 -2.20 8.97
C PHE A 297 16.89 -0.69 9.00
N ILE A 298 17.49 -0.02 8.03
CA ILE A 298 17.25 1.38 7.67
C ILE A 298 17.06 1.44 6.15
N ASN A 299 15.97 2.04 5.70
CA ASN A 299 15.59 2.13 4.30
C ASN A 299 15.19 3.57 3.96
N PRO A 300 16.15 4.43 3.60
CA PRO A 300 15.89 5.74 3.04
C PRO A 300 15.33 5.61 1.61
N ILE A 301 14.41 6.49 1.24
CA ILE A 301 13.70 6.48 -0.04
C ILE A 301 13.79 7.88 -0.66
N TRP A 302 14.42 7.98 -1.83
CA TRP A 302 14.48 9.19 -2.64
C TRP A 302 13.60 9.05 -3.88
N ASN A 303 12.80 10.07 -4.16
CA ASN A 303 11.92 10.18 -5.31
C ASN A 303 12.35 11.37 -6.16
N PHE A 304 12.72 11.09 -7.41
CA PHE A 304 13.12 12.08 -8.39
C PHE A 304 12.07 12.08 -9.51
N ASN A 305 11.36 13.21 -9.65
CA ASN A 305 10.46 13.39 -10.78
C ASN A 305 11.28 13.64 -12.05
N VAL A 306 10.92 12.95 -13.12
CA VAL A 306 11.57 13.00 -14.44
C VAL A 306 10.53 13.48 -15.47
N SER A 307 11.00 14.02 -16.61
CA SER A 307 10.11 14.48 -17.68
C SER A 307 9.13 13.40 -18.17
N GLY A 308 7.94 13.82 -18.59
CA GLY A 308 6.90 12.92 -19.11
C GLY A 308 6.17 12.11 -18.04
N GLY A 309 6.02 12.66 -16.82
CA GLY A 309 5.30 12.03 -15.71
C GLY A 309 6.01 10.81 -15.11
N ARG A 310 7.28 10.58 -15.48
CA ARG A 310 8.08 9.47 -14.97
C ARG A 310 8.67 9.82 -13.62
N ARG A 311 8.89 8.81 -12.80
CA ARG A 311 9.58 8.91 -11.52
C ARG A 311 10.70 7.90 -11.46
N PHE A 312 11.86 8.35 -11.00
CA PHE A 312 12.93 7.48 -10.52
C PHE A 312 12.87 7.44 -8.99
N THR A 313 12.78 6.26 -8.41
CA THR A 313 12.85 6.04 -6.95
C THR A 313 14.08 5.22 -6.64
N PHE A 314 14.89 5.66 -5.70
CA PHE A 314 16.04 4.92 -5.19
C PHE A 314 15.85 4.66 -3.71
N PHE A 315 15.94 3.40 -3.28
CA PHE A 315 15.56 3.01 -1.92
C PHE A 315 16.39 1.83 -1.39
N PRO A 316 17.70 2.02 -1.17
CA PRO A 316 18.55 0.98 -0.58
C PRO A 316 18.03 0.60 0.81
N LYS A 317 18.00 -0.70 1.12
CA LYS A 317 17.69 -1.20 2.47
C LYS A 317 18.99 -1.71 3.09
N PHE A 318 19.53 -0.94 4.02
CA PHE A 318 20.67 -1.33 4.84
C PHE A 318 20.16 -2.22 5.97
N GLN A 319 20.82 -3.34 6.21
CA GLN A 319 20.41 -4.33 7.19
C GLN A 319 21.59 -4.81 8.04
N TYR A 320 21.32 -5.10 9.31
CA TYR A 320 22.24 -5.73 10.23
C TYR A 320 21.61 -6.99 10.80
N TYR A 321 22.32 -8.11 10.73
CA TYR A 321 21.84 -9.40 11.22
C TYR A 321 21.94 -9.45 12.75
N LEU A 322 20.80 -9.41 13.42
CA LEU A 322 20.67 -9.58 14.87
C LEU A 322 20.75 -11.06 15.27
N GLU A 323 20.19 -11.93 14.43
CA GLU A 323 20.12 -13.37 14.61
C GLU A 323 20.17 -14.04 13.23
N LYS A 324 20.87 -15.16 13.11
CA LYS A 324 21.05 -15.92 11.86
C LYS A 324 21.64 -17.33 12.10
N GLN A 325 21.35 -17.95 13.23
CA GLN A 325 21.98 -19.19 13.69
C GLN A 325 21.73 -20.37 12.74
N ASP A 326 20.57 -20.41 12.09
CA ASP A 326 20.18 -21.45 11.13
C ASP A 326 20.92 -21.30 9.79
N ASN A 327 21.52 -20.13 9.54
CA ASN A 327 22.26 -19.80 8.34
C ASN A 327 23.40 -18.80 8.69
N PRO A 328 24.44 -19.25 9.42
CA PRO A 328 25.46 -18.35 10.00
C PRO A 328 26.28 -17.57 8.97
N ASP A 329 26.27 -18.01 7.71
CA ASP A 329 27.07 -17.45 6.64
C ASP A 329 26.23 -16.71 5.58
N ILE A 330 24.95 -16.45 5.84
CA ILE A 330 24.02 -15.80 4.90
C ILE A 330 24.52 -14.45 4.35
N GLN A 331 25.28 -13.68 5.14
CA GLN A 331 25.89 -12.42 4.73
C GLN A 331 26.87 -12.57 3.56
N ARG A 332 27.48 -13.75 3.41
CA ARG A 332 28.38 -14.06 2.28
C ARG A 332 27.64 -13.98 0.95
N TYR A 333 26.34 -14.26 0.96
CA TYR A 333 25.46 -14.35 -0.20
C TYR A 333 24.56 -13.12 -0.39
N ARG A 334 23.96 -12.62 0.70
CA ARG A 334 23.01 -11.49 0.65
C ARG A 334 23.62 -10.13 0.96
N GLY A 335 24.78 -10.10 1.64
CA GLY A 335 25.42 -8.86 2.04
C GLY A 335 24.65 -8.11 3.12
N TYR A 336 24.90 -6.81 3.24
CA TYR A 336 24.25 -5.93 4.23
C TYR A 336 23.38 -4.85 3.60
N VAL A 337 23.22 -4.87 2.28
CA VAL A 337 22.45 -3.86 1.54
C VAL A 337 21.69 -4.52 0.40
N ASP A 338 20.38 -4.32 0.40
CA ASP A 338 19.54 -4.56 -0.76
C ASP A 338 19.46 -3.24 -1.55
N TRP A 339 20.11 -3.18 -2.71
CA TRP A 339 20.08 -2.01 -3.59
C TRP A 339 18.83 -2.07 -4.44
N GLN A 340 17.91 -1.13 -4.20
CA GLN A 340 16.61 -1.13 -4.87
C GLN A 340 16.35 0.17 -5.60
N MET A 341 15.76 0.05 -6.79
CA MET A 341 15.37 1.17 -7.60
C MET A 341 14.09 0.90 -8.38
N ARG A 342 13.39 1.96 -8.77
CA ARG A 342 12.18 1.90 -9.58
C ARG A 342 12.13 3.07 -10.55
N PHE A 343 11.73 2.83 -11.79
CA PHE A 343 11.68 3.84 -12.84
C PHE A 343 10.48 3.64 -13.76
N GLY A 344 9.72 4.72 -14.01
CA GLY A 344 8.60 4.68 -14.96
C GLY A 344 7.43 5.52 -14.51
N ARG A 345 6.21 5.16 -14.94
CA ARG A 345 4.97 5.89 -14.63
C ARG A 345 4.00 5.03 -13.82
N GLU A 346 3.32 5.66 -12.86
CA GLU A 346 2.27 5.01 -12.05
C GLU A 346 1.05 4.60 -12.88
N ASP A 347 0.79 5.26 -14.01
CA ASP A 347 -0.27 4.95 -14.98
C ASP A 347 0.25 4.21 -16.24
N GLY A 348 1.51 3.75 -16.22
CA GLY A 348 2.13 3.14 -17.38
C GLY A 348 3.16 2.09 -17.03
N LEU A 349 4.18 1.97 -17.89
CA LEU A 349 5.28 1.04 -17.71
C LEU A 349 6.10 1.40 -16.47
N MET A 350 6.37 0.41 -15.63
CA MET A 350 7.17 0.52 -14.42
C MET A 350 8.23 -0.58 -14.40
N LEU A 351 9.49 -0.18 -14.34
CA LEU A 351 10.65 -1.05 -14.13
C LEU A 351 11.09 -0.97 -12.68
N SER A 352 11.31 -2.10 -12.02
CA SER A 352 11.91 -2.18 -10.69
C SER A 352 13.13 -3.09 -10.74
N GLY A 353 14.13 -2.78 -9.91
CA GLY A 353 15.36 -3.54 -9.81
C GLY A 353 15.79 -3.75 -8.37
N LEU A 354 16.27 -4.94 -8.07
CA LEU A 354 16.91 -5.32 -6.81
C LEU A 354 18.28 -5.93 -7.13
N TYR A 355 19.31 -5.48 -6.42
CA TYR A 355 20.64 -6.05 -6.49
C TYR A 355 21.18 -6.30 -5.08
N ARG A 356 21.78 -7.47 -4.86
CA ARG A 356 22.44 -7.86 -3.62
C ARG A 356 23.89 -8.24 -3.92
N ALA A 357 24.79 -7.71 -3.11
CA ALA A 357 26.21 -8.03 -3.15
C ALA A 357 26.65 -8.62 -1.80
N GLY A 358 26.94 -9.91 -1.82
CA GLY A 358 27.41 -10.68 -0.68
C GLY A 358 28.86 -10.40 -0.32
N THR A 359 29.20 -10.57 0.96
CA THR A 359 30.55 -10.25 1.46
C THR A 359 31.64 -11.16 0.91
N ALA A 360 31.28 -12.30 0.30
CA ALA A 360 32.21 -13.25 -0.31
C ALA A 360 32.23 -13.16 -1.85
N GLY A 361 31.66 -12.10 -2.43
CA GLY A 361 31.62 -11.90 -3.88
C GLY A 361 30.46 -12.62 -4.60
N TYR A 362 29.58 -13.29 -3.87
CA TYR A 362 28.32 -13.82 -4.42
C TYR A 362 27.33 -12.67 -4.63
N ASN A 363 26.58 -12.70 -5.73
CA ASN A 363 25.64 -11.62 -6.07
C ASN A 363 24.32 -12.18 -6.58
N ALA A 364 23.28 -11.34 -6.52
CA ALA A 364 21.97 -11.63 -7.06
C ALA A 364 21.31 -10.38 -7.63
N GLY A 365 20.56 -10.55 -8.72
CA GLY A 365 19.80 -9.49 -9.37
C GLY A 365 18.39 -9.94 -9.68
N GLN A 366 17.43 -9.03 -9.48
CA GLN A 366 16.05 -9.18 -9.93
C GLN A 366 15.65 -7.92 -10.70
N LEU A 367 14.99 -8.11 -11.84
CA LEU A 367 14.36 -7.04 -12.61
C LEU A 367 12.89 -7.38 -12.81
N ASP A 368 12.02 -6.42 -12.53
CA ASP A 368 10.58 -6.55 -12.66
C ASP A 368 10.06 -5.48 -13.61
N LEU A 369 9.28 -5.86 -14.61
CA LEU A 369 8.59 -4.96 -15.51
C LEU A 369 7.09 -5.14 -15.35
N SER A 370 6.35 -4.05 -15.11
CA SER A 370 4.90 -4.10 -15.00
C SER A 370 4.19 -3.04 -15.84
N TYR A 371 3.01 -3.36 -16.34
CA TYR A 371 2.17 -2.47 -17.14
C TYR A 371 0.69 -2.64 -16.78
N PRO A 372 -0.06 -1.54 -16.52
CA PRO A 372 -1.46 -1.61 -16.13
C PRO A 372 -2.35 -2.17 -17.25
N ILE A 373 -3.26 -3.08 -16.89
CA ILE A 373 -4.27 -3.65 -17.80
C ILE A 373 -5.70 -3.37 -17.32
N SER A 374 -5.86 -2.64 -16.23
CA SER A 374 -7.14 -2.34 -15.58
C SER A 374 -8.12 -1.55 -16.44
N ASP A 375 -7.65 -0.78 -17.42
CA ASP A 375 -8.53 -0.03 -18.33
C ASP A 375 -9.24 -0.92 -19.38
N ARG A 376 -8.87 -2.20 -19.50
CA ARG A 376 -9.37 -3.09 -20.57
C ARG A 376 -10.12 -4.34 -20.09
N ILE A 377 -9.87 -4.84 -18.87
CA ILE A 377 -10.37 -6.17 -18.45
C ILE A 377 -10.89 -6.20 -17.00
N PHE A 378 -10.28 -5.44 -16.08
CA PHE A 378 -10.58 -5.48 -14.64
C PHE A 378 -10.94 -4.09 -14.10
N ALA A 379 -12.12 -3.59 -14.45
CA ALA A 379 -12.59 -2.23 -14.12
C ALA A 379 -12.74 -1.91 -12.61
N ARG A 380 -12.30 -2.79 -11.70
CA ARG A 380 -12.40 -2.60 -10.24
C ARG A 380 -11.17 -3.01 -9.44
N THR A 381 -10.23 -3.73 -10.03
CA THR A 381 -9.01 -4.18 -9.36
C THR A 381 -7.85 -3.79 -10.26
N GLY A 382 -7.11 -2.74 -9.90
CA GLY A 382 -5.89 -2.33 -10.59
C GLY A 382 -4.97 -3.54 -10.77
N ALA A 383 -4.93 -4.10 -11.97
CA ALA A 383 -4.16 -5.27 -12.30
C ALA A 383 -3.08 -4.88 -13.31
N PHE A 384 -1.91 -5.49 -13.18
CA PHE A 384 -0.77 -5.25 -14.05
C PHE A 384 -0.29 -6.57 -14.63
N VAL A 385 0.06 -6.58 -15.91
CA VAL A 385 0.93 -7.64 -16.45
C VAL A 385 2.31 -7.43 -15.83
N HIS A 386 2.93 -8.50 -15.36
CA HIS A 386 4.19 -8.46 -14.64
C HIS A 386 5.15 -9.50 -15.21
N LEU A 387 6.33 -9.06 -15.63
CA LEU A 387 7.46 -9.88 -16.05
C LEU A 387 8.59 -9.75 -15.02
N GLN A 388 9.17 -10.87 -14.59
CA GLN A 388 10.26 -10.90 -13.62
C GLN A 388 11.42 -11.70 -14.18
N LEU A 389 12.62 -11.14 -14.10
CA LEU A 389 13.88 -11.81 -14.40
C LEU A 389 14.70 -11.89 -13.12
N PHE A 390 15.10 -13.10 -12.72
CA PHE A 390 15.96 -13.32 -11.55
C PHE A 390 17.23 -14.07 -11.96
N SER A 391 18.38 -13.75 -11.36
CA SER A 391 19.63 -14.51 -11.53
C SER A 391 20.54 -14.33 -10.31
N GLY A 392 21.17 -15.41 -9.85
CA GLY A 392 22.15 -15.38 -8.75
C GLY A 392 21.71 -16.15 -7.50
N TYR A 393 22.26 -15.76 -6.34
CA TYR A 393 22.05 -16.46 -5.06
C TYR A 393 20.83 -15.93 -4.29
N GLY A 394 20.30 -16.70 -3.33
CA GLY A 394 19.30 -16.13 -2.42
C GLY A 394 17.92 -15.88 -3.03
N GLU A 395 17.50 -16.66 -4.02
CA GLU A 395 16.14 -16.58 -4.58
C GLU A 395 15.08 -16.94 -3.53
N THR A 396 15.39 -17.96 -2.73
CA THR A 396 14.63 -18.47 -1.60
C THR A 396 15.52 -18.48 -0.38
N LEU A 397 14.92 -18.57 0.81
CA LEU A 397 15.69 -18.64 2.04
C LEU A 397 16.30 -20.04 2.21
N LEU A 398 15.57 -21.08 1.82
CA LEU A 398 16.05 -22.47 1.85
C LEU A 398 17.33 -22.67 1.04
N ASP A 399 17.37 -22.13 -0.18
CA ASP A 399 18.49 -22.27 -1.11
C ASP A 399 19.37 -20.99 -1.15
N TYR A 400 19.50 -20.27 -0.01
CA TYR A 400 20.21 -18.99 0.02
C TYR A 400 21.67 -19.07 -0.49
N ASN A 401 22.30 -20.22 -0.29
CA ASN A 401 23.69 -20.51 -0.63
C ASN A 401 23.86 -21.22 -1.98
N LYS A 402 22.78 -21.42 -2.75
CA LYS A 402 22.82 -21.97 -4.09
C LYS A 402 22.63 -20.86 -5.12
N ARG A 403 23.37 -20.95 -6.21
CA ARG A 403 23.20 -20.06 -7.35
C ARG A 403 22.09 -20.60 -8.22
N SER A 404 21.08 -19.78 -8.45
CA SER A 404 20.08 -20.06 -9.46
C SER A 404 20.47 -19.46 -10.80
N ASP A 405 20.19 -20.22 -11.85
CA ASP A 405 20.29 -19.77 -13.23
C ASP A 405 19.36 -18.59 -13.49
N THR A 406 19.52 -17.95 -14.65
CA THR A 406 18.62 -16.86 -15.05
C THR A 406 17.23 -17.42 -15.34
N GLN A 407 16.23 -16.94 -14.61
CA GLN A 407 14.84 -17.38 -14.71
C GLN A 407 13.94 -16.23 -15.12
N LEU A 408 13.12 -16.47 -16.14
CA LEU A 408 12.09 -15.54 -16.59
C LEU A 408 10.73 -16.04 -16.11
N ARG A 409 9.97 -15.17 -15.48
CA ARG A 409 8.59 -15.42 -15.07
C ARG A 409 7.67 -14.33 -15.61
N ILE A 410 6.43 -14.70 -15.88
CA ILE A 410 5.37 -13.81 -16.32
C ILE A 410 4.09 -14.10 -15.54
N GLY A 411 3.29 -13.08 -15.30
CA GLY A 411 1.98 -13.24 -14.69
C GLY A 411 1.35 -11.89 -14.40
N PHE A 412 0.71 -11.79 -13.25
CA PHE A 412 -0.05 -10.62 -12.87
C PHE A 412 0.33 -10.11 -11.49
N SER A 413 0.22 -8.80 -11.30
CA SER A 413 0.27 -8.16 -9.99
C SER A 413 -0.95 -7.30 -9.74
N ILE A 414 -1.27 -7.14 -8.46
CA ILE A 414 -2.39 -6.32 -7.97
C ILE A 414 -1.90 -5.12 -7.14
N ALA A 415 -0.62 -5.11 -6.80
CA ALA A 415 0.10 -3.99 -6.21
C ALA A 415 1.55 -4.03 -6.71
N ARG A 416 2.16 -2.86 -6.98
CA ARG A 416 3.48 -2.72 -7.58
C ARG A 416 4.32 -1.60 -7.00
#